data_AF-A0A5N9DN45-F1
#
_entry.id   AF-A0A5N9DN45-F1
#
_cell.length_a   1.000
_cell.length_b   1.000
_cell.length_c   1.000
_cell.angle_alpha   90.00
_cell.angle_beta   90.00
_cell.angle_gamma   90.00
#
_symmetry.space_group_name_H-M   'P 1'
#
loop_
_entity.id
_entity.type
_entity.pdbx_description
1 polymer ?
#
loop_
_entity_poly.entity_id
_entity_poly.type
_entity_poly.pdbx_seq_one_letter_code
_entity_poly.pdbx_strand_id
1 'polypeptide(L)'
;MRSDLPAENSCVFCQIINGDSFARWEKHATNQTDAVCFHNRLKWAKVMLLVVPAKHMTQGELWSSSTLMECAKLAVEMGDKHCSQYGYRVIANFGRKAHQSQIHAHLHVVSGISRQIKESTFKSNINKRNDLVTEEYSITETPFTARISSSTGTKQREMWSTELINTAAQEALKLSRQRSPDGYRLMASFDPSNNYVCAGSNPSELFFMGGGQLGLYI
;
A
#
# COMPACT_ATOMS: atom_id res chain seq x y z
N MET A 1 18.72 9.23 0.99
CA MET A 1 18.78 8.71 2.37
C MET A 1 19.47 7.35 2.29
N ARG A 2 20.67 7.17 2.85
CA ARG A 2 21.32 5.84 2.90
C ARG A 2 20.50 5.00 3.89
N SER A 3 19.99 3.85 3.46
CA SER A 3 19.14 3.00 4.29
C SER A 3 19.98 2.16 5.24
N ASP A 4 19.85 2.38 6.56
CA ASP A 4 20.40 1.50 7.61
C ASP A 4 19.63 0.17 7.73
N LEU A 5 19.22 -0.39 6.59
CA LEU A 5 18.48 -1.63 6.52
C LEU A 5 19.42 -2.72 5.94
N PRO A 6 19.18 -4.01 6.25
CA PRO A 6 20.11 -5.08 5.90
C PRO A 6 20.31 -5.25 4.38
N ALA A 7 21.56 -5.48 3.95
CA ALA A 7 21.95 -5.60 2.55
C ALA A 7 21.21 -6.73 1.80
N GLU A 8 21.08 -6.58 0.47
CA GLU A 8 20.36 -7.46 -0.48
C GLU A 8 20.59 -8.96 -0.24
N ASN A 9 21.84 -9.37 0.01
CA ASN A 9 22.24 -10.78 0.23
C ASN A 9 21.65 -11.43 1.48
N SER A 10 21.00 -10.67 2.36
CA SER A 10 20.35 -11.16 3.59
C SER A 10 18.83 -10.95 3.57
N CYS A 11 18.26 -10.60 2.42
CA CYS A 11 16.84 -10.33 2.31
C CYS A 11 16.00 -11.60 2.41
N VAL A 12 15.19 -11.70 3.47
CA VAL A 12 14.30 -12.85 3.70
C VAL A 12 13.26 -13.02 2.58
N PHE A 13 12.81 -11.94 1.93
CA PHE A 13 11.88 -12.04 0.80
C PHE A 13 12.55 -12.63 -0.44
N CYS A 14 13.80 -12.26 -0.72
CA CYS A 14 14.60 -12.92 -1.77
C CYS A 14 14.79 -14.40 -1.46
N GLN A 15 15.13 -14.76 -0.22
CA GLN A 15 15.25 -16.16 0.21
C GLN A 15 13.92 -16.92 0.03
N ILE A 16 12.78 -16.30 0.36
CA ILE A 16 11.47 -16.89 0.12
C ILE A 16 11.26 -17.12 -1.39
N ILE A 17 11.47 -16.09 -2.22
CA ILE A 17 11.28 -16.15 -3.68
C ILE A 17 12.17 -17.22 -4.32
N ASN A 18 13.42 -17.36 -3.87
CA ASN A 18 14.37 -18.37 -4.37
C ASN A 18 14.10 -19.79 -3.84
N GLY A 19 13.23 -19.94 -2.84
CA GLY A 19 12.95 -21.23 -2.20
C GLY A 19 13.90 -21.59 -1.05
N ASP A 20 14.81 -20.71 -0.67
CA ASP A 20 15.75 -20.88 0.45
C ASP A 20 15.06 -20.73 1.83
N SER A 21 13.87 -20.13 1.86
CA SER A 21 13.09 -19.92 3.08
C SER A 21 11.60 -20.23 2.87
N PHE A 22 10.98 -20.84 3.86
CA PHE A 22 9.58 -21.25 3.77
C PHE A 22 8.61 -20.06 3.91
N ALA A 23 7.61 -20.02 3.04
CA ALA A 23 6.41 -19.19 3.18
C ALA A 23 5.17 -19.97 2.73
N ARG A 24 4.00 -19.61 3.28
CA ARG A 24 2.70 -20.08 2.75
C ARG A 24 2.32 -19.20 1.57
N TRP A 25 2.35 -19.77 0.36
CA TRP A 25 2.14 -19.04 -0.89
C TRP A 25 0.68 -18.88 -1.27
N GLU A 26 0.36 -17.75 -1.90
CA GLU A 26 -0.87 -17.53 -2.68
C GLU A 26 -0.58 -17.38 -4.18
N LYS A 27 0.58 -16.81 -4.52
CA LYS A 27 1.09 -16.69 -5.89
C LYS A 27 2.61 -16.75 -5.90
N HIS A 28 3.16 -17.72 -6.60
CA HIS A 28 4.61 -17.87 -6.79
C HIS A 28 5.15 -16.96 -7.89
N ALA A 29 6.46 -16.74 -7.89
CA ALA A 29 7.15 -16.18 -9.04
C ALA A 29 7.06 -17.15 -10.23
N THR A 30 6.87 -16.58 -11.42
CA THR A 30 6.98 -17.27 -12.70
C THR A 30 7.85 -16.42 -13.63
N ASN A 31 8.31 -16.97 -14.75
CA ASN A 31 9.06 -16.21 -15.76
C ASN A 31 8.29 -15.01 -16.35
N GLN A 32 6.99 -14.89 -16.07
CA GLN A 32 6.06 -13.93 -16.68
C GLN A 32 5.40 -12.99 -15.65
N THR A 33 5.76 -13.07 -14.36
CA THR A 33 5.11 -12.29 -13.29
C THR A 33 6.14 -11.49 -12.50
N ASP A 34 5.99 -10.16 -12.46
CA ASP A 34 6.89 -9.33 -11.66
C ASP A 34 6.43 -9.17 -10.20
N ALA A 35 5.34 -9.82 -9.80
CA ALA A 35 4.79 -9.76 -8.45
C ALA A 35 4.39 -11.14 -7.91
N VAL A 36 4.71 -11.38 -6.64
CA VAL A 36 4.39 -12.60 -5.90
C VAL A 36 3.55 -12.29 -4.67
N CYS A 37 2.89 -13.31 -4.12
CA CYS A 37 2.11 -13.16 -2.90
C CYS A 37 2.25 -14.36 -1.95
N PHE A 38 2.49 -14.07 -0.68
CA PHE A 38 2.52 -15.06 0.39
C PHE A 38 1.98 -14.48 1.69
N HIS A 39 1.61 -15.35 2.63
CA HIS A 39 1.10 -14.94 3.92
C HIS A 39 2.19 -14.35 4.80
N ASN A 40 1.87 -13.27 5.50
CA ASN A 40 2.73 -12.74 6.53
C ASN A 40 2.87 -13.79 7.65
N ARG A 41 4.07 -13.89 8.24
CA ARG A 41 4.33 -14.74 9.40
C ARG A 41 3.57 -14.24 10.65
N LEU A 42 3.34 -12.94 10.74
CA LEU A 42 2.60 -12.30 11.84
C LEU A 42 1.10 -12.51 11.65
N LYS A 43 0.40 -12.78 12.76
CA LYS A 43 -1.04 -13.11 12.79
C LYS A 43 -1.87 -12.02 13.48
N TRP A 44 -1.60 -10.76 13.16
CA TRP A 44 -2.26 -9.61 13.79
C TRP A 44 -3.66 -9.32 13.24
N ALA A 45 -4.00 -9.87 12.08
CA ALA A 45 -5.31 -9.77 11.45
C ALA A 45 -5.76 -11.14 10.93
N LYS A 46 -7.05 -11.27 10.64
CA LYS A 46 -7.65 -12.51 10.11
C LYS A 46 -6.99 -12.92 8.79
N VAL A 47 -6.73 -11.96 7.91
CA VAL A 47 -5.92 -12.13 6.70
C VAL A 47 -4.84 -11.05 6.70
N MET A 48 -3.60 -11.49 6.49
CA MET A 48 -2.45 -10.60 6.36
C MET A 48 -1.50 -11.18 5.31
N LEU A 49 -1.54 -10.63 4.11
CA LEU A 49 -0.71 -11.05 2.99
C LEU A 49 0.39 -10.02 2.72
N LEU A 50 1.44 -10.49 2.07
CA LEU A 50 2.50 -9.67 1.50
C LEU A 50 2.47 -9.85 0.00
N VAL A 51 2.26 -8.75 -0.73
CA VAL A 51 2.51 -8.68 -2.17
C VAL A 51 3.87 -8.04 -2.36
N VAL A 52 4.75 -8.72 -3.08
CA VAL A 52 6.18 -8.41 -3.16
C VAL A 52 6.61 -8.45 -4.63
N PRO A 53 7.39 -7.49 -5.16
CA PRO A 53 7.93 -7.61 -6.50
C PRO A 53 8.94 -8.76 -6.55
N ALA A 54 8.93 -9.55 -7.61
CA ALA A 54 9.82 -10.69 -7.78
C ALA A 54 11.30 -10.26 -7.77
N LYS A 55 11.60 -9.12 -8.41
CA LYS A 55 12.91 -8.49 -8.35
C LYS A 55 13.12 -7.75 -7.02
N HIS A 56 14.31 -7.85 -6.46
CA HIS A 56 14.69 -7.02 -5.32
C HIS A 56 14.69 -5.53 -5.72
N MET A 57 13.87 -4.75 -5.03
CA MET A 57 13.82 -3.30 -5.15
C MET A 57 13.29 -2.69 -3.86
N THR A 58 13.69 -1.47 -3.58
CA THR A 58 13.22 -0.66 -2.45
C THR A 58 11.79 -0.17 -2.66
N GLN A 59 11.11 0.25 -1.59
CA GLN A 59 9.78 0.86 -1.71
C GLN A 59 9.77 2.08 -2.65
N GLY A 60 10.82 2.90 -2.61
CA GLY A 60 10.94 4.05 -3.50
C GLY A 60 11.02 3.65 -4.98
N GLU A 61 11.84 2.65 -5.30
CA GLU A 61 11.95 2.11 -6.66
C GLU A 61 10.62 1.51 -7.13
N LEU A 62 9.98 0.65 -6.33
CA LEU A 62 8.68 0.07 -6.67
C LEU A 62 7.67 1.16 -7.00
N TRP A 63 7.46 2.12 -6.09
CA TRP A 63 6.45 3.16 -6.23
C TRP A 63 6.77 4.22 -7.30
N SER A 64 7.97 4.19 -7.89
CA SER A 64 8.35 5.00 -9.04
C SER A 64 8.34 4.25 -10.38
N SER A 65 8.09 2.94 -10.37
CA SER A 65 8.21 2.05 -11.52
C SER A 65 6.86 1.54 -12.03
N SER A 66 6.84 1.01 -13.25
CA SER A 66 5.67 0.32 -13.81
C SER A 66 5.29 -0.96 -13.05
N THR A 67 6.26 -1.62 -12.39
CA THR A 67 6.03 -2.83 -11.57
C THR A 67 5.01 -2.60 -10.45
N LEU A 68 4.80 -1.35 -10.00
CA LEU A 68 3.75 -1.02 -9.04
C LEU A 68 2.37 -1.46 -9.54
N MET A 69 2.06 -1.29 -10.83
CA MET A 69 0.74 -1.63 -11.37
C MET A 69 0.45 -3.14 -11.23
N GLU A 70 1.44 -4.00 -11.45
CA GLU A 70 1.29 -5.45 -11.28
C GLU A 70 1.09 -5.83 -9.81
N CYS A 71 1.88 -5.23 -8.92
CA CYS A 71 1.71 -5.41 -7.48
C CYS A 71 0.34 -4.91 -6.99
N ALA A 72 -0.13 -3.78 -7.52
CA ALA A 72 -1.42 -3.19 -7.18
C ALA A 72 -2.59 -4.07 -7.63
N LYS A 73 -2.56 -4.55 -8.88
CA LYS A 73 -3.55 -5.50 -9.41
C LYS A 73 -3.59 -6.78 -8.58
N LEU A 74 -2.42 -7.33 -8.25
CA LEU A 74 -2.32 -8.53 -7.41
C LEU A 74 -2.84 -8.27 -5.99
N ALA A 75 -2.59 -7.10 -5.41
CA ALA A 75 -3.10 -6.74 -4.10
C ALA A 75 -4.64 -6.65 -4.08
N VAL A 76 -5.25 -6.13 -5.15
CA VAL A 76 -6.71 -6.11 -5.32
C VAL A 76 -7.26 -7.53 -5.46
N GLU A 77 -6.66 -8.34 -6.35
CA GLU A 77 -7.06 -9.74 -6.56
C GLU A 77 -7.04 -10.54 -5.24
N MET A 78 -5.95 -10.43 -4.48
CA MET A 78 -5.80 -11.12 -3.20
C MET A 78 -6.76 -10.60 -2.13
N GLY A 79 -6.98 -9.29 -2.08
CA GLY A 79 -7.95 -8.69 -1.16
C GLY A 79 -9.38 -9.14 -1.45
N ASP A 80 -9.79 -9.15 -2.72
CA ASP A 80 -11.13 -9.61 -3.11
C ASP A 80 -11.29 -11.12 -2.87
N LYS A 81 -10.27 -11.93 -3.14
CA LYS A 81 -10.28 -13.38 -2.88
C LYS A 81 -10.43 -13.72 -1.40
N HIS A 82 -9.71 -13.03 -0.52
CA HIS A 82 -9.57 -13.45 0.89
C HIS A 82 -10.36 -12.59 1.89
N CYS A 83 -10.74 -11.37 1.51
CA CYS A 83 -11.28 -10.37 2.44
C CYS A 83 -12.62 -9.76 1.98
N SER A 84 -13.23 -10.24 0.90
CA SER A 84 -14.44 -9.66 0.29
C SER A 84 -15.54 -9.32 1.30
N GLN A 85 -15.82 -10.19 2.27
CA GLN A 85 -16.90 -9.99 3.25
C GLN A 85 -16.64 -8.87 4.27
N TYR A 86 -15.38 -8.50 4.50
CA TYR A 86 -14.99 -7.57 5.57
C TYR A 86 -14.36 -6.28 5.03
N GLY A 87 -14.09 -6.23 3.71
CA GLY A 87 -13.21 -5.24 3.12
C GLY A 87 -11.76 -5.48 3.52
N TYR A 88 -10.86 -4.67 2.99
CA TYR A 88 -9.43 -4.77 3.28
C TYR A 88 -8.71 -3.45 3.11
N ARG A 89 -7.47 -3.41 3.58
CA ARG A 89 -6.54 -2.31 3.38
C ARG A 89 -5.33 -2.79 2.60
N VAL A 90 -4.83 -1.94 1.71
CA VAL A 90 -3.49 -2.09 1.13
C VAL A 90 -2.58 -1.04 1.74
N ILE A 91 -1.46 -1.47 2.32
CA ILE A 91 -0.59 -0.63 3.14
C ILE A 91 0.86 -0.76 2.69
N ALA A 92 1.54 0.36 2.50
CA ALA A 92 2.98 0.43 2.26
C ALA A 92 3.64 1.38 3.25
N ASN A 93 4.65 0.88 3.97
CA ASN A 93 5.43 1.67 4.91
C ASN A 93 6.77 2.05 4.29
N PHE A 94 7.16 3.30 4.47
CA PHE A 94 8.43 3.87 4.00
C PHE A 94 9.25 4.35 5.20
N GLY A 95 10.44 3.80 5.35
CA GLY A 95 11.36 4.15 6.43
C GLY A 95 10.96 3.61 7.80
N ARG A 96 11.90 3.69 8.75
CA ARG A 96 11.75 3.15 10.11
C ARG A 96 10.66 3.86 10.92
N LYS A 97 10.47 5.18 10.74
CA LYS A 97 9.42 5.94 11.43
C LYS A 97 8.00 5.49 11.07
N ALA A 98 7.83 4.83 9.93
CA ALA A 98 6.57 4.22 9.51
C ALA A 98 6.50 2.71 9.79
N HIS A 99 7.47 2.15 10.51
CA HIS A 99 7.62 0.72 10.79
C HIS A 99 7.87 -0.16 9.55
N GLN A 100 8.60 0.35 8.55
CA GLN A 100 9.12 -0.52 7.48
C GLN A 100 10.18 -1.47 8.05
N SER A 101 9.92 -2.77 8.02
CA SER A 101 10.78 -3.80 8.61
C SER A 101 11.75 -4.47 7.62
N GLN A 102 11.43 -4.45 6.32
CA GLN A 102 12.24 -5.05 5.25
C GLN A 102 12.54 -4.00 4.18
N ILE A 103 13.76 -4.02 3.60
CA ILE A 103 14.12 -3.15 2.46
C ILE A 103 13.26 -3.44 1.26
N HIS A 104 13.18 -4.73 0.93
CA HIS A 104 12.48 -5.23 -0.25
C HIS A 104 11.04 -4.75 -0.18
N ALA A 105 10.66 -4.00 -1.20
CA ALA A 105 9.35 -3.40 -1.35
C ALA A 105 8.26 -4.43 -1.13
N HIS A 106 7.19 -4.01 -0.48
CA HIS A 106 6.04 -4.87 -0.25
C HIS A 106 4.80 -4.05 0.05
N LEU A 107 3.67 -4.60 -0.35
CA LEU A 107 2.35 -4.14 0.02
C LEU A 107 1.77 -5.15 1.00
N HIS A 108 1.32 -4.67 2.15
CA HIS A 108 0.48 -5.48 3.02
C HIS A 108 -0.95 -5.47 2.50
N VAL A 109 -1.58 -6.64 2.40
CA VAL A 109 -3.05 -6.75 2.25
C VAL A 109 -3.61 -7.25 3.57
N VAL A 110 -4.40 -6.43 4.25
CA VAL A 110 -4.88 -6.69 5.61
C VAL A 110 -6.40 -6.67 5.64
N SER A 111 -7.04 -7.73 6.14
CA SER A 111 -8.50 -7.78 6.29
C SER A 111 -9.03 -6.68 7.19
N GLY A 112 -10.20 -6.14 6.83
CA GLY A 112 -10.89 -5.09 7.56
C GLY A 112 -10.51 -3.68 7.11
N ILE A 113 -11.41 -2.74 7.39
CA ILE A 113 -11.29 -1.31 7.04
C ILE A 113 -10.68 -0.50 8.18
N SER A 114 -10.04 0.64 7.86
CA SER A 114 -9.46 1.52 8.87
C SER A 114 -10.54 2.36 9.55
N ARG A 115 -10.69 2.24 10.88
CA ARG A 115 -11.54 3.16 11.65
C ARG A 115 -10.93 4.56 11.68
N GLN A 116 -9.60 4.65 11.80
CA GLN A 116 -8.86 5.90 11.92
C GLN A 116 -9.08 6.84 10.70
N ILE A 117 -9.19 6.27 9.50
CA ILE A 117 -9.46 7.03 8.28
C ILE A 117 -10.91 7.54 8.23
N LYS A 118 -11.86 6.75 8.73
CA LYS A 118 -13.29 7.13 8.76
C LYS A 118 -13.58 8.33 9.65
N GLU A 119 -12.76 8.53 10.67
CA GLU A 119 -12.87 9.65 11.62
C GLU A 119 -12.05 10.87 11.19
N SER A 120 -11.49 10.86 9.97
CA SER A 120 -10.67 11.97 9.46
C SER A 120 -11.49 13.22 9.16
N THR A 121 -10.93 14.39 9.46
CA THR A 121 -11.57 15.69 9.22
C THR A 121 -10.83 16.45 8.13
N PHE A 122 -11.53 16.89 7.09
CA PHE A 122 -10.96 17.74 6.04
C PHE A 122 -10.39 19.04 6.63
N LYS A 123 -9.20 19.47 6.17
CA LYS A 123 -8.57 20.72 6.58
C LYS A 123 -8.47 21.72 5.44
N SER A 124 -7.88 21.32 4.32
CA SER A 124 -7.60 22.23 3.21
C SER A 124 -7.33 21.49 1.91
N ASN A 125 -7.44 22.21 0.79
CA ASN A 125 -6.97 21.73 -0.50
C ASN A 125 -5.45 21.93 -0.59
N ILE A 126 -4.70 20.91 -1.03
CA ILE A 126 -3.26 21.02 -1.31
C ILE A 126 -3.05 21.33 -2.79
N ASN A 127 -3.58 20.50 -3.69
CA ASN A 127 -3.49 20.71 -5.14
C ASN A 127 -4.49 19.87 -5.94
N LYS A 128 -4.63 20.17 -7.23
CA LYS A 128 -5.32 19.34 -8.23
C LYS A 128 -4.46 19.26 -9.50
N ARG A 129 -4.03 18.06 -9.90
CA ARG A 129 -3.12 17.82 -11.03
C ARG A 129 -3.31 16.41 -11.58
N ASN A 130 -3.15 16.21 -12.89
CA ASN A 130 -3.17 14.89 -13.55
C ASN A 130 -4.39 14.04 -13.14
N ASP A 131 -5.58 14.63 -13.20
CA ASP A 131 -6.85 14.02 -12.77
C ASP A 131 -6.92 13.59 -11.31
N LEU A 132 -5.96 13.99 -10.47
CA LEU A 132 -5.96 13.77 -9.04
C LEU A 132 -6.26 15.06 -8.27
N VAL A 133 -6.90 14.91 -7.12
CA VAL A 133 -7.09 15.92 -6.09
C VAL A 133 -6.34 15.45 -4.85
N THR A 134 -5.50 16.35 -4.31
CA THR A 134 -4.77 16.15 -3.06
C THR A 134 -5.27 17.12 -2.01
N GLU A 135 -5.74 16.59 -0.89
CA GLU A 135 -6.37 17.34 0.20
C GLU A 135 -5.72 16.98 1.54
N GLU A 136 -5.59 17.95 2.43
CA GLU A 136 -5.09 17.75 3.78
C GLU A 136 -6.22 17.34 4.73
N TYR A 137 -5.94 16.35 5.58
CA TYR A 137 -6.86 15.85 6.60
C TYR A 137 -6.21 15.86 7.98
N SER A 138 -7.03 15.96 9.01
CA SER A 138 -6.63 15.72 10.40
C SER A 138 -7.02 14.30 10.79
N ILE A 139 -6.06 13.54 11.30
CA ILE A 139 -6.26 12.21 11.86
C ILE A 139 -5.57 12.16 13.22
N THR A 140 -6.24 11.61 14.24
CA THR A 140 -5.68 11.43 15.58
C THR A 140 -4.34 10.70 15.52
N GLU A 141 -3.35 11.19 16.27
CA GLU A 141 -1.99 10.62 16.36
C GLU A 141 -1.19 10.58 15.04
N THR A 142 -1.64 11.27 14.00
CA THR A 142 -0.88 11.40 12.75
C THR A 142 -0.54 12.87 12.49
N PRO A 143 0.75 13.28 12.58
CA PRO A 143 1.14 14.69 12.49
C PRO A 143 0.73 15.37 11.17
N PHE A 144 0.81 14.65 10.06
CA PHE A 144 0.39 15.13 8.75
C PHE A 144 -0.31 14.03 7.97
N THR A 145 -1.50 14.32 7.46
CA THR A 145 -2.24 13.42 6.58
C THR A 145 -2.68 14.14 5.32
N ALA A 146 -2.51 13.49 4.17
CA ALA A 146 -3.14 13.91 2.93
C ALA A 146 -3.90 12.75 2.28
N ARG A 147 -4.99 13.07 1.59
CA ARG A 147 -5.76 12.14 0.77
C ARG A 147 -5.52 12.49 -0.69
N ILE A 148 -5.05 11.51 -1.46
CA ILE A 148 -4.90 11.61 -2.92
C ILE A 148 -6.04 10.80 -3.53
N SER A 149 -6.88 11.42 -4.35
CA SER A 149 -8.08 10.80 -4.91
C SER A 149 -8.31 11.22 -6.35
N SER A 150 -9.10 10.45 -7.09
CA SER A 150 -9.50 10.82 -8.46
C SER A 150 -10.44 12.02 -8.44
N SER A 151 -10.17 12.97 -9.33
CA SER A 151 -11.05 14.11 -9.60
C SER A 151 -12.20 13.80 -10.55
N THR A 152 -12.20 12.62 -11.18
CA THR A 152 -13.19 12.17 -12.17
C THR A 152 -14.17 11.14 -11.61
N GLY A 153 -14.11 10.84 -10.32
CA GLY A 153 -15.04 9.91 -9.66
C GLY A 153 -14.69 8.42 -9.85
N THR A 154 -13.47 8.11 -10.30
CA THR A 154 -12.92 6.75 -10.40
C THR A 154 -13.11 5.97 -9.10
N LYS A 155 -13.44 4.67 -9.22
CA LYS A 155 -13.57 3.79 -8.05
C LYS A 155 -12.23 3.26 -7.56
N GLN A 156 -12.17 2.87 -6.30
CA GLN A 156 -10.94 2.38 -5.66
C GLN A 156 -10.25 1.24 -6.45
N ARG A 157 -11.01 0.20 -6.80
CA ARG A 157 -10.48 -0.97 -7.52
C ARG A 157 -9.98 -0.61 -8.92
N GLU A 158 -10.64 0.33 -9.58
CA GLU A 158 -10.22 0.85 -10.89
C GLU A 158 -8.95 1.68 -10.79
N MET A 159 -8.84 2.57 -9.79
CA MET A 159 -7.61 3.33 -9.53
C MET A 159 -6.42 2.38 -9.37
N TRP A 160 -6.58 1.30 -8.61
CA TRP A 160 -5.53 0.32 -8.33
C TRP A 160 -5.27 -0.69 -9.47
N SER A 161 -6.07 -0.65 -10.54
CA SER A 161 -5.93 -1.56 -11.69
C SER A 161 -5.51 -0.83 -12.97
N THR A 162 -5.30 0.48 -12.91
CA THR A 162 -4.97 1.36 -14.05
C THR A 162 -3.75 2.21 -13.73
N GLU A 163 -3.22 2.94 -14.72
CA GLU A 163 -2.11 3.90 -14.56
C GLU A 163 -2.36 5.02 -13.53
N LEU A 164 -3.61 5.16 -13.06
CA LEU A 164 -3.94 6.16 -12.04
C LEU A 164 -3.22 5.87 -10.70
N ILE A 165 -2.95 4.61 -10.35
CA ILE A 165 -2.16 4.28 -9.16
C ILE A 165 -0.72 4.78 -9.27
N ASN A 166 -0.10 4.65 -10.46
CA ASN A 166 1.23 5.16 -10.73
C ASN A 166 1.27 6.69 -10.63
N THR A 167 0.25 7.36 -11.19
CA THR A 167 0.11 8.82 -11.08
C THR A 167 -0.02 9.26 -9.61
N ALA A 168 -0.83 8.55 -8.81
CA ALA A 168 -0.99 8.85 -7.39
C ALA A 168 0.27 8.54 -6.57
N ALA A 169 1.00 7.49 -6.93
CA ALA A 169 2.29 7.16 -6.34
C ALA A 169 3.33 8.27 -6.55
N GLN A 170 3.40 8.84 -7.75
CA GLN A 170 4.28 9.97 -8.04
C GLN A 170 3.96 11.21 -7.19
N GLU A 171 2.68 11.53 -7.00
CA GLU A 171 2.25 12.63 -6.14
C GLU A 171 2.58 12.36 -4.67
N ALA A 172 2.35 11.13 -4.18
CA ALA A 172 2.73 10.72 -2.83
C ALA A 172 4.26 10.82 -2.59
N LEU A 173 5.06 10.38 -3.57
CA LEU A 173 6.53 10.50 -3.51
C LEU A 173 6.98 11.96 -3.49
N LYS A 174 6.32 12.84 -4.25
CA LYS A 174 6.61 14.28 -4.22
C LYS A 174 6.24 14.90 -2.86
N LEU A 175 5.09 14.54 -2.32
CA LEU A 175 4.63 15.01 -1.02
C LEU A 175 5.58 14.56 0.12
N SER A 176 6.09 13.33 0.06
CA SER A 176 7.02 12.81 1.06
C SER A 176 8.29 13.65 1.20
N ARG A 177 8.88 14.07 0.08
CA ARG A 177 10.09 14.92 0.08
C ARG A 177 9.88 16.26 0.76
N GLN A 178 8.65 16.77 0.74
CA GLN A 178 8.32 18.09 1.30
C GLN A 178 7.84 18.01 2.75
N ARG A 179 7.12 16.95 3.12
CA ARG A 179 6.34 16.90 4.38
C ARG A 179 6.76 15.78 5.34
N SER A 180 7.41 14.73 4.85
CA SER A 180 7.76 13.57 5.68
C SER A 180 8.99 12.81 5.18
N PRO A 181 10.17 13.47 5.08
CA PRO A 181 11.36 12.84 4.52
C PRO A 181 11.88 11.66 5.35
N ASP A 182 11.55 11.61 6.64
CA ASP A 182 12.04 10.60 7.57
C ASP A 182 11.23 9.28 7.60
N GLY A 183 10.12 9.25 6.87
CA GLY A 183 9.26 8.07 6.75
C GLY A 183 7.77 8.42 6.76
N TYR A 184 6.97 7.59 6.10
CA TYR A 184 5.52 7.78 5.93
C TYR A 184 4.85 6.46 5.58
N ARG A 185 3.52 6.42 5.68
CA ARG A 185 2.68 5.29 5.32
C ARG A 185 1.70 5.70 4.23
N LEU A 186 1.58 4.84 3.23
CA LEU A 186 0.52 4.90 2.24
C LEU A 186 -0.53 3.84 2.57
N MET A 187 -1.81 4.21 2.55
CA MET A 187 -2.91 3.32 2.86
C MET A 187 -4.08 3.55 1.91
N ALA A 188 -4.61 2.48 1.36
CA ALA A 188 -5.86 2.45 0.61
C ALA A 188 -6.84 1.51 1.30
N SER A 189 -8.13 1.89 1.33
CA SER A 189 -9.21 1.06 1.87
C SER A 189 -10.09 0.57 0.73
N PHE A 190 -10.52 -0.68 0.81
CA PHE A 190 -11.41 -1.31 -0.15
C PHE A 190 -12.63 -1.84 0.60
N ASP A 191 -13.79 -1.31 0.24
CA ASP A 191 -15.03 -1.67 0.93
C ASP A 191 -15.42 -3.13 0.69
N PRO A 192 -16.14 -3.73 1.66
CA PRO A 192 -16.66 -5.07 1.54
C PRO A 192 -17.64 -5.19 0.36
N SER A 193 -17.77 -6.42 -0.09
CA SER A 193 -18.75 -6.88 -1.07
C SER A 193 -20.15 -6.77 -0.46
N ASN A 194 -21.10 -6.15 -1.18
CA ASN A 194 -22.49 -5.98 -0.71
C ASN A 194 -23.31 -7.30 -0.78
N ASN A 195 -22.80 -8.30 -1.50
CA ASN A 195 -23.35 -9.65 -1.65
C ASN A 195 -22.20 -10.60 -2.02
N TYR A 196 -22.40 -11.91 -2.12
CA TYR A 196 -21.31 -12.84 -2.49
C TYR A 196 -20.84 -12.77 -3.96
N VAL A 197 -21.39 -11.84 -4.76
CA VAL A 197 -21.25 -11.84 -6.23
C VAL A 197 -20.46 -10.63 -6.74
N CYS A 198 -20.63 -9.45 -6.12
CA CYS A 198 -20.06 -8.20 -6.60
C CYS A 198 -19.10 -7.61 -5.57
N ALA A 199 -17.86 -7.35 -5.96
CA ALA A 199 -16.89 -6.67 -5.12
C ALA A 199 -17.41 -5.29 -4.64
N GLY A 200 -16.92 -4.81 -3.50
CA GLY A 200 -17.35 -3.53 -2.95
C GLY A 200 -17.09 -2.35 -3.88
N SER A 201 -17.75 -1.22 -3.62
CA SER A 201 -17.54 -0.01 -4.40
C SER A 201 -17.37 1.18 -3.46
N ASN A 202 -16.15 1.69 -3.37
CA ASN A 202 -15.84 2.95 -2.70
C ASN A 202 -15.13 3.91 -3.66
N PRO A 203 -15.26 5.24 -3.44
CA PRO A 203 -14.47 6.23 -4.16
C PRO A 203 -12.98 5.97 -4.02
N SER A 204 -12.20 6.39 -5.02
CA SER A 204 -10.76 6.20 -4.97
C SER A 204 -10.07 7.11 -3.95
N GLU A 205 -9.19 6.54 -3.16
CA GLU A 205 -8.40 7.20 -2.14
C GLU A 205 -7.07 6.47 -1.88
N LEU A 206 -6.03 7.28 -1.70
CA LEU A 206 -4.74 6.88 -1.20
C LEU A 206 -4.34 7.87 -0.10
N PHE A 207 -4.39 7.42 1.14
CA PHE A 207 -3.98 8.22 2.29
C PHE A 207 -2.46 8.18 2.44
N PHE A 208 -1.87 9.36 2.46
CA PHE A 208 -0.52 9.62 2.90
C PHE A 208 -0.54 10.02 4.38
N MET A 209 0.16 9.29 5.23
CA MET A 209 0.29 9.57 6.66
C MET A 209 1.76 9.72 7.01
N GLY A 210 2.15 10.83 7.64
CA GLY A 210 3.55 11.13 7.94
C GLY A 210 3.70 12.30 8.91
N GLY A 211 4.85 12.97 8.84
CA GLY A 211 5.22 14.12 9.67
C GLY A 211 5.80 13.74 11.04
N GLY A 212 6.05 12.46 11.32
CA GLY A 212 6.60 11.99 12.59
C GLY A 212 6.58 10.47 12.73
N GLN A 213 6.73 9.99 13.98
CA GLN A 213 6.58 8.57 14.30
C GLN A 213 5.10 8.18 14.14
N LEU A 214 4.85 7.10 13.39
CA LEU A 214 3.49 6.59 13.19
C LEU A 214 3.24 5.41 14.12
N GLY A 215 2.01 5.22 14.58
CA GLY A 215 1.60 3.98 15.25
C GLY A 215 1.60 2.78 14.30
N LEU A 216 1.51 1.57 14.85
CA LEU A 216 1.29 0.36 14.04
C LEU A 216 -0.06 0.47 13.30
N TYR A 217 -0.15 -0.10 12.11
CA TYR A 217 -1.34 -0.04 11.27
C TYR A 217 -2.41 -1.09 11.62
N ILE A 218 -2.25 -1.78 12.76
CA ILE A 218 -3.06 -2.94 13.15
C ILE A 218 -4.46 -2.47 13.49
#